data_AF-F8L6M5-F1
#
_entry.id   AF-F8L6M5-F1
#
_cell.length_a   1.000
_cell.length_b   1.000
_cell.length_c   1.000
_cell.angle_alpha   90.00
_cell.angle_beta   90.00
_cell.angle_gamma   90.00
#
_symmetry.space_group_name_H-M   'P 1'
#
loop_
_entity.id
_entity.type
_entity.pdbx_description
1 polymer ?
#
loop_
_entity_poly.entity_id
_entity_poly.type
_entity_poly.pdbx_seq_one_letter_code
_entity_poly.pdbx_strand_id
1 'polypeptide(L)'
;MQLDQEDRGFSFMKEGPLDMRMDRSENLSAKDVVNTYSEKELGEIFREYGEEKNWRGAARAVVEARRKKPIETTKELADIVAASGRKSRKKLHPATLVFQALRIFVNRELEAIQEGVSKAIKMLASGGLIGTLSFHRLEDRIVKNIFRDASKPLKKIEGMKETTFLPLMKLVTKSPLTPSRQEARVNPRARSAKLRFAEKL
;
A
#
# COMPACT_ATOMS: atom_id res chain seq x y z
N MET A 1 10.58 1.24 15.37
CA MET A 1 9.64 1.67 14.30
C MET A 1 8.38 0.80 14.41
N GLN A 2 7.22 1.16 13.84
CA GLN A 2 5.94 0.43 14.02
C GLN A 2 5.99 -1.09 13.74
N LEU A 3 6.89 -1.54 12.85
CA LEU A 3 7.15 -2.96 12.56
C LEU A 3 7.93 -3.71 13.65
N ASP A 4 8.61 -2.98 14.53
CA ASP A 4 9.42 -3.51 15.63
C ASP A 4 8.62 -3.60 16.95
N GLN A 5 7.39 -3.08 16.95
CA GLN A 5 6.48 -3.10 18.09
C GLN A 5 5.50 -4.26 17.94
N GLU A 6 5.75 -5.33 18.68
CA GLU A 6 4.99 -6.58 18.63
C GLU A 6 3.52 -6.39 19.03
N ASP A 7 3.26 -5.45 19.94
CA ASP A 7 1.94 -5.06 20.45
C ASP A 7 1.07 -4.32 19.42
N ARG A 8 1.61 -4.04 18.23
CA ARG A 8 0.91 -3.33 17.15
C ARG A 8 0.37 -4.25 16.05
N GLY A 9 0.83 -5.50 15.99
CA GLY A 9 0.28 -6.48 15.05
C GLY A 9 0.67 -6.30 13.58
N PHE A 10 1.66 -5.48 13.25
CA PHE A 10 2.07 -5.25 11.85
C PHE A 10 2.89 -6.39 11.23
N SER A 11 3.38 -7.33 12.05
CA SER A 11 4.22 -8.44 11.62
C SER A 11 3.67 -9.76 12.15
N PHE A 12 3.78 -10.81 11.33
CA PHE A 12 3.50 -12.19 11.74
C PHE A 12 4.78 -12.97 12.09
N MET A 13 5.96 -12.35 11.96
CA MET A 13 7.22 -13.00 12.37
C MET A 13 7.31 -13.16 13.89
N LYS A 14 6.58 -12.32 14.61
CA LYS A 14 6.39 -12.39 16.06
C LYS A 14 4.89 -12.31 16.33
N GLU A 15 4.43 -13.12 17.27
CA GLU A 15 3.01 -13.19 17.60
C GLU A 15 2.59 -11.94 18.38
N GLY A 16 1.44 -11.38 18.02
CA GLY A 16 0.87 -10.21 18.68
C GLY A 16 -0.61 -10.04 18.31
N PRO A 17 -1.31 -9.07 18.94
CA PRO A 17 -2.72 -8.81 18.64
C PRO A 17 -2.89 -8.39 17.17
N LEU A 18 -3.95 -8.83 16.52
CA LEU A 18 -4.26 -8.48 15.14
C LEU A 18 -4.85 -7.05 15.05
N ASP A 19 -4.03 -6.03 15.32
CA ASP A 19 -4.47 -4.62 15.32
C ASP A 19 -4.20 -3.93 13.97
N MET A 20 -2.92 -3.72 13.62
CA MET A 20 -2.45 -3.01 12.42
C MET A 20 -2.86 -1.53 12.26
N ARG A 21 -3.52 -0.90 13.24
CA ARG A 21 -3.78 0.54 13.18
C ARG A 21 -2.50 1.34 13.43
N MET A 22 -2.24 2.34 12.59
CA MET A 22 -1.18 3.33 12.76
C MET A 22 -1.59 4.38 13.79
N ASP A 23 -2.86 4.77 13.79
CA ASP A 23 -3.51 5.58 14.81
C ASP A 23 -4.50 4.72 15.60
N ARG A 24 -4.23 4.51 16.89
CA ARG A 24 -5.08 3.67 17.77
C ARG A 24 -6.41 4.33 18.14
N SER A 25 -6.59 5.63 17.84
CA SER A 25 -7.87 6.31 18.00
C SER A 25 -8.88 5.94 16.92
N GLU A 26 -8.44 5.33 15.82
CA GLU A 26 -9.33 4.82 14.77
C GLU A 26 -10.10 3.57 15.23
N ASN A 27 -11.33 3.44 14.76
CA ASN A 27 -12.26 2.41 15.24
C ASN A 27 -12.12 1.03 14.57
N LEU A 28 -11.48 0.95 13.39
CA LEU A 28 -11.43 -0.28 12.60
C LEU A 28 -10.04 -0.91 12.70
N SER A 29 -9.93 -2.07 13.36
CA SER A 29 -8.69 -2.86 13.40
C SER A 29 -8.69 -3.98 12.36
N ALA A 30 -7.52 -4.57 12.11
CA ALA A 30 -7.42 -5.77 11.28
C ALA A 30 -8.23 -6.94 11.86
N LYS A 31 -8.30 -7.08 13.18
CA LYS A 31 -9.16 -8.05 13.88
C LYS A 31 -10.63 -7.86 13.50
N ASP A 32 -11.11 -6.62 13.49
CA ASP A 32 -12.50 -6.32 13.14
C ASP A 32 -12.77 -6.70 11.68
N VAL A 33 -11.88 -6.29 10.76
CA VAL A 33 -11.99 -6.61 9.34
C VAL A 33 -12.07 -8.12 9.12
N VAL A 34 -11.11 -8.89 9.63
CA VAL A 34 -11.08 -10.35 9.37
C VAL A 34 -12.23 -11.10 10.04
N ASN A 35 -12.79 -10.60 11.14
CA ASN A 35 -13.86 -11.28 11.87
C ASN A 35 -15.27 -10.87 11.43
N THR A 36 -15.46 -9.71 10.80
CA THR A 36 -16.80 -9.19 10.49
C THR A 36 -17.12 -9.10 8.99
N TYR A 37 -16.13 -8.86 8.13
CA TYR A 37 -16.38 -8.62 6.69
C TYR A 37 -16.77 -9.93 5.98
N SER A 38 -17.62 -9.88 4.98
CA SER A 38 -18.00 -11.04 4.17
C SER A 38 -16.80 -11.64 3.42
N GLU A 39 -16.92 -12.88 2.96
CA GLU A 39 -15.89 -13.54 2.14
C GLU A 39 -15.56 -12.71 0.88
N LYS A 40 -16.58 -12.11 0.27
CA LYS A 40 -16.43 -11.28 -0.92
C LYS A 40 -15.60 -10.03 -0.62
N GLU A 41 -15.97 -9.29 0.43
CA GLU A 41 -15.26 -8.07 0.83
C GLU A 41 -13.80 -8.36 1.21
N LEU A 42 -13.54 -9.43 1.98
CA LEU A 42 -12.17 -9.88 2.28
C LEU A 42 -11.39 -10.23 1.02
N GLY A 43 -12.03 -10.93 0.08
CA GLY A 43 -11.42 -11.28 -1.19
C GLY A 43 -11.05 -10.06 -2.03
N GLU A 44 -11.91 -9.05 -2.06
CA GLU A 44 -11.67 -7.77 -2.73
C GLU A 44 -10.48 -7.03 -2.10
N ILE A 45 -10.44 -6.94 -0.76
CA ILE A 45 -9.32 -6.33 -0.02
C ILE A 45 -8.00 -7.02 -0.38
N PHE A 46 -7.94 -8.35 -0.30
CA PHE A 46 -6.71 -9.12 -0.56
C PHE A 46 -6.25 -9.01 -2.02
N ARG A 47 -7.20 -8.93 -2.95
CA ARG A 47 -6.92 -8.75 -4.38
C ARG A 47 -6.38 -7.36 -4.67
N GLU A 48 -7.05 -6.33 -4.18
CA GLU A 48 -6.82 -4.94 -4.60
C GLU A 48 -5.62 -4.31 -3.88
N TYR A 49 -5.51 -4.53 -2.57
CA TYR A 49 -4.45 -3.95 -1.75
C TYR A 49 -3.24 -4.89 -1.58
N GLY A 50 -3.47 -6.21 -1.65
CA GLY A 50 -2.41 -7.22 -1.53
C GLY A 50 -1.81 -7.67 -2.85
N GLU A 51 -2.51 -7.50 -3.97
CA GLU A 51 -2.20 -8.19 -5.24
C GLU A 51 -2.03 -9.73 -5.04
N GLU A 52 -2.73 -10.32 -4.06
CA GLU A 52 -2.66 -11.74 -3.74
C GLU A 52 -3.31 -12.57 -4.86
N LYS A 53 -2.65 -13.62 -5.31
CA LYS A 53 -3.14 -14.47 -6.41
C LYS A 53 -4.22 -15.44 -5.95
N ASN A 54 -4.05 -16.03 -4.76
CA ASN A 54 -5.01 -16.93 -4.14
C ASN A 54 -6.01 -16.19 -3.24
N TRP A 55 -6.38 -14.95 -3.61
CA TRP A 55 -7.21 -14.09 -2.78
C TRP A 55 -8.54 -14.73 -2.39
N ARG A 56 -9.17 -15.49 -3.29
CA ARG A 56 -10.40 -16.26 -3.02
C ARG A 56 -10.17 -17.34 -1.96
N GLY A 57 -9.11 -18.13 -2.12
CA GLY A 57 -8.77 -19.21 -1.18
C GLY A 57 -8.41 -18.67 0.21
N ALA A 58 -7.66 -17.57 0.26
CA ALA A 58 -7.31 -16.90 1.52
C ALA A 58 -8.56 -16.35 2.23
N ALA A 59 -9.45 -15.65 1.51
CA ALA A 59 -10.69 -15.12 2.07
C ALA A 59 -11.60 -16.24 2.61
N ARG A 60 -11.79 -17.30 1.82
CA ARG A 60 -12.56 -18.47 2.24
C ARG A 60 -11.97 -19.11 3.50
N ALA A 61 -10.65 -19.32 3.55
CA ALA A 61 -10.00 -19.92 4.71
C ALA A 61 -10.16 -19.06 5.98
N VAL A 62 -10.07 -17.73 5.86
CA VAL A 62 -10.34 -16.80 6.97
C VAL A 62 -11.77 -16.93 7.46
N VAL A 63 -12.76 -16.95 6.56
CA VAL A 63 -14.17 -17.10 6.92
C VAL A 63 -14.48 -18.46 7.54
N GLU A 64 -13.92 -19.55 7.01
CA GLU A 64 -14.09 -20.90 7.57
C GLU A 64 -13.44 -21.03 8.96
N ALA A 65 -12.27 -20.41 9.17
CA ALA A 65 -11.57 -20.42 10.45
C ALA A 65 -12.33 -19.64 11.52
N ARG A 66 -12.78 -18.41 11.21
CA ARG A 66 -13.48 -17.56 12.19
C ARG A 66 -14.82 -18.13 12.65
N ARG A 67 -15.46 -18.98 11.83
CA ARG A 67 -16.68 -19.72 12.22
C ARG A 67 -16.45 -20.69 13.37
N LYS A 68 -15.22 -21.14 13.59
CA LYS A 68 -14.84 -22.04 14.69
C LYS A 68 -14.39 -21.26 15.92
N LYS A 69 -13.54 -20.25 15.72
CA LYS A 69 -12.98 -19.39 16.75
C LYS A 69 -12.64 -18.03 16.14
N PRO A 70 -12.97 -16.89 16.77
CA PRO A 70 -12.48 -15.58 16.35
C PRO A 70 -10.96 -15.57 16.17
N ILE A 71 -10.49 -14.89 15.13
CA ILE A 71 -9.06 -14.74 14.83
C ILE A 71 -8.55 -13.54 15.60
N GLU A 72 -7.59 -13.73 16.51
CA GLU A 72 -7.16 -12.70 17.45
C GLU A 72 -5.71 -12.28 17.26
N THR A 73 -4.85 -13.18 16.79
CA THR A 73 -3.41 -12.92 16.68
C THR A 73 -2.92 -12.90 15.24
N THR A 74 -1.78 -12.22 15.03
CA THR A 74 -1.08 -12.21 13.75
C THR A 74 -0.64 -13.61 13.32
N LYS A 75 -0.25 -14.45 14.27
CA LYS A 75 0.17 -15.82 13.99
C LYS A 75 -0.98 -16.69 13.51
N GLU A 76 -2.13 -16.62 14.19
CA GLU A 76 -3.35 -17.34 13.78
C GLU A 76 -3.73 -17.01 12.33
N LEU A 77 -3.79 -15.72 11.99
CA LEU A 77 -4.10 -15.31 10.62
C LEU A 77 -3.05 -15.81 9.62
N ALA A 78 -1.76 -15.72 9.97
CA ALA A 78 -0.68 -16.16 9.08
C ALA A 78 -0.75 -17.66 8.79
N ASP A 79 -1.04 -18.48 9.80
CA ASP A 79 -1.17 -19.93 9.68
C ASP A 79 -2.39 -20.31 8.83
N ILE A 80 -3.53 -19.67 9.05
CA ILE A 80 -4.76 -19.87 8.25
C ILE A 80 -4.48 -19.57 6.77
N VAL A 81 -3.88 -18.43 6.47
CA VAL A 81 -3.56 -18.03 5.10
C VAL A 81 -2.53 -18.96 4.47
N ALA A 82 -1.50 -19.36 5.22
CA ALA A 82 -0.48 -20.28 4.74
C ALA A 82 -1.05 -21.66 4.39
N ALA A 83 -2.01 -22.16 5.16
CA ALA A 83 -2.71 -23.43 4.89
C ALA A 83 -3.63 -23.37 3.67
N SER A 84 -4.16 -22.19 3.33
CA SER A 84 -5.08 -21.99 2.19
C SER A 84 -4.41 -22.06 0.81
N GLY A 85 -3.10 -21.84 0.76
CA GLY A 85 -2.33 -21.73 -0.48
C GLY A 85 -1.51 -22.97 -0.78
N ARG A 86 -1.18 -23.17 -2.07
CA ARG A 86 -0.13 -24.13 -2.45
C ARG A 86 1.22 -23.62 -1.95
N LYS A 87 2.07 -24.49 -1.41
CA LYS A 87 3.46 -24.16 -1.04
C LYS A 87 4.14 -23.42 -2.22
N SER A 88 4.34 -22.13 -2.05
CA SER A 88 4.94 -21.28 -3.08
C SER A 88 6.44 -21.58 -3.14
N ARG A 89 6.99 -21.80 -4.35
CA ARG A 89 8.46 -21.85 -4.56
C ARG A 89 9.13 -20.48 -4.38
N LYS A 90 8.39 -19.42 -4.02
CA LYS A 90 8.91 -18.07 -3.83
C LYS A 90 9.49 -17.90 -2.43
N LYS A 91 10.48 -17.02 -2.30
CA LYS A 91 11.07 -16.59 -1.02
C LYS A 91 10.12 -15.80 -0.10
N LEU A 92 8.90 -15.47 -0.54
CA LEU A 92 7.96 -14.64 0.22
C LEU A 92 6.97 -15.53 0.97
N HIS A 93 6.81 -15.28 2.27
CA HIS A 93 5.82 -15.99 3.08
C HIS A 93 4.40 -15.76 2.53
N PRO A 94 3.54 -16.79 2.42
CA PRO A 94 2.20 -16.65 1.82
C PRO A 94 1.33 -15.56 2.47
N ALA A 95 1.45 -15.38 3.78
CA ALA A 95 0.69 -14.35 4.50
C ALA A 95 1.11 -12.90 4.19
N THR A 96 2.28 -12.67 3.58
CA THR A 96 2.84 -11.31 3.43
C THR A 96 1.91 -10.36 2.67
N LEU A 97 1.31 -10.83 1.58
CA LEU A 97 0.42 -10.01 0.75
C LEU A 97 -0.93 -9.75 1.42
N VAL A 98 -1.45 -10.71 2.20
CA VAL A 98 -2.67 -10.53 2.99
C VAL A 98 -2.44 -9.52 4.11
N PHE A 99 -1.30 -9.60 4.81
CA PHE A 99 -0.93 -8.62 5.84
C PHE A 99 -0.75 -7.23 5.26
N GLN A 100 -0.08 -7.12 4.10
CA GLN A 100 0.02 -5.85 3.37
C GLN A 100 -1.36 -5.30 3.01
N ALA A 101 -2.26 -6.15 2.50
CA ALA A 101 -3.61 -5.74 2.12
C ALA A 101 -4.40 -5.17 3.29
N LEU A 102 -4.41 -5.87 4.43
CA LEU A 102 -5.10 -5.44 5.64
C LEU A 102 -4.52 -4.14 6.18
N ARG A 103 -3.18 -4.01 6.21
CA ARG A 103 -2.51 -2.79 6.66
C ARG A 103 -2.90 -1.59 5.83
N ILE A 104 -2.83 -1.72 4.50
CA ILE A 104 -3.21 -0.66 3.56
C ILE A 104 -4.66 -0.27 3.74
N PHE A 105 -5.55 -1.26 3.85
CA PHE A 105 -6.99 -1.05 3.98
C PHE A 105 -7.37 -0.36 5.29
N VAL A 106 -6.89 -0.90 6.42
CA VAL A 106 -7.17 -0.37 7.76
C VAL A 106 -6.72 1.08 7.89
N ASN A 107 -5.56 1.43 7.34
CA ASN A 107 -4.98 2.76 7.49
C ASN A 107 -5.27 3.69 6.30
N ARG A 108 -6.08 3.26 5.33
CA ARG A 108 -6.43 4.03 4.11
C ARG A 108 -5.18 4.63 3.44
N GLU A 109 -4.11 3.83 3.37
CA GLU A 109 -2.76 4.33 3.04
C GLU A 109 -2.72 4.92 1.63
N LEU A 110 -3.44 4.31 0.68
CA LEU A 110 -3.43 4.74 -0.72
C LEU A 110 -4.15 6.07 -0.92
N GLU A 111 -5.27 6.26 -0.23
CA GLU A 111 -6.04 7.50 -0.21
C GLU A 111 -5.22 8.64 0.41
N ALA A 112 -4.56 8.35 1.55
CA ALA A 112 -3.69 9.31 2.22
C ALA A 112 -2.52 9.75 1.33
N ILE A 113 -1.90 8.82 0.59
CA ILE A 113 -0.84 9.14 -0.38
C ILE A 113 -1.38 10.00 -1.52
N GLN A 114 -2.53 9.62 -2.09
CA GLN A 114 -3.12 10.36 -3.20
C GLN A 114 -3.45 11.80 -2.79
N GLU A 115 -4.08 11.99 -1.64
CA GLU A 115 -4.43 13.30 -1.11
C GLU A 115 -3.18 14.10 -0.72
N GLY A 116 -2.26 13.49 0.03
CA GLY A 116 -1.05 14.13 0.53
C GLY A 116 -0.15 14.63 -0.59
N VAL A 117 0.13 13.79 -1.59
CA VAL A 117 0.96 14.19 -2.75
C VAL A 117 0.28 15.27 -3.57
N SER A 118 -1.04 15.16 -3.79
CA SER A 118 -1.79 16.17 -4.56
C SER A 118 -1.81 17.53 -3.85
N LYS A 119 -1.96 17.55 -2.53
CA LYS A 119 -1.90 18.78 -1.73
C LYS A 119 -0.49 19.35 -1.70
N ALA A 120 0.53 18.52 -1.51
CA ALA A 120 1.93 18.95 -1.51
C ALA A 120 2.32 19.66 -2.81
N ILE A 121 1.92 19.12 -3.97
CA ILE A 121 2.14 19.75 -5.29
C ILE A 121 1.53 21.16 -5.38
N LYS A 122 0.36 21.38 -4.76
CA LYS A 122 -0.30 22.69 -4.74
C LYS A 122 0.40 23.70 -3.84
N MET A 123 1.05 23.23 -2.77
CA MET A 123 1.75 24.07 -1.80
C MET A 123 3.17 24.45 -2.22
N LEU A 124 3.77 23.72 -3.17
CA LEU A 124 5.10 24.04 -3.68
C LEU A 124 5.11 25.38 -4.43
N ALA A 125 6.07 26.23 -4.08
CA ALA A 125 6.46 27.39 -4.87
C ALA A 125 7.07 26.96 -6.21
N SER A 126 7.04 27.83 -7.22
CA SER A 126 7.73 27.62 -8.51
C SER A 126 9.23 27.34 -8.27
N GLY A 127 9.79 26.37 -8.99
CA GLY A 127 11.13 25.81 -8.78
C GLY A 127 11.24 24.83 -7.60
N GLY A 128 10.17 24.64 -6.83
CA GLY A 128 10.16 23.72 -5.68
C GLY A 128 10.20 22.25 -6.10
N LEU A 129 10.98 21.43 -5.37
CA LEU A 129 11.15 20.01 -5.65
C LEU A 129 10.33 19.15 -4.66
N ILE A 130 9.57 18.17 -5.16
CA ILE A 130 8.96 17.12 -4.36
C ILE A 130 9.64 15.78 -4.61
N GLY A 131 10.00 15.10 -3.54
CA GLY A 131 10.51 13.73 -3.54
C GLY A 131 9.56 12.79 -2.82
N THR A 132 9.32 11.61 -3.39
CA THR A 132 8.45 10.57 -2.81
C THR A 132 9.17 9.24 -2.78
N LEU A 133 9.13 8.54 -1.64
CA LEU A 133 9.67 7.19 -1.48
C LEU A 133 8.51 6.21 -1.27
N SER A 134 8.44 5.19 -2.11
CA SER A 134 7.42 4.12 -2.04
C SER A 134 8.07 2.76 -1.92
N PHE A 135 7.42 1.80 -1.26
CA PHE A 135 7.98 0.48 -0.98
C PHE A 135 7.21 -0.66 -1.67
N HIS A 136 6.01 -0.40 -2.19
CA HIS A 136 5.27 -1.37 -2.98
C HIS A 136 4.66 -0.78 -4.26
N ARG A 137 4.14 -1.68 -5.12
CA ARG A 137 3.72 -1.33 -6.48
C ARG A 137 2.52 -0.40 -6.54
N LEU A 138 1.60 -0.49 -5.58
CA LEU A 138 0.39 0.32 -5.54
C LEU A 138 0.72 1.80 -5.24
N GLU A 139 1.50 2.07 -4.19
CA GLU A 139 2.00 3.42 -3.86
C GLU A 139 2.73 4.05 -5.04
N ASP A 140 3.74 3.36 -5.59
CA ASP A 140 4.54 3.82 -6.73
C ASP A 140 3.66 4.14 -7.94
N ARG A 141 2.62 3.35 -8.18
CA ARG A 141 1.68 3.57 -9.28
C ARG A 141 0.86 4.84 -9.08
N ILE A 142 0.35 5.09 -7.87
CA ILE A 142 -0.41 6.30 -7.54
C ILE A 142 0.46 7.53 -7.76
N VAL A 143 1.65 7.56 -7.14
CA VAL A 143 2.58 8.68 -7.26
C VAL A 143 2.98 8.92 -8.72
N LYS A 144 3.34 7.85 -9.45
CA LYS A 144 3.68 7.94 -10.87
C LYS A 144 2.56 8.57 -11.69
N ASN A 145 1.31 8.17 -11.43
CA ASN A 145 0.16 8.72 -12.15
C ASN A 145 -0.04 10.20 -11.81
N ILE A 146 0.00 10.58 -10.53
CA ILE A 146 -0.14 11.97 -10.10
C ILE A 146 0.93 12.86 -10.75
N PHE A 147 2.20 12.46 -10.67
CA PHE A 147 3.29 13.24 -11.28
C PHE A 147 3.16 13.30 -12.79
N ARG A 148 2.84 12.18 -13.46
CA ARG A 148 2.63 12.16 -14.91
C ARG A 148 1.50 13.11 -15.32
N ASP A 149 0.38 13.08 -14.61
CA ASP A 149 -0.79 13.85 -14.99
C ASP A 149 -0.61 15.34 -14.67
N ALA A 150 0.10 15.68 -13.59
CA ALA A 150 0.53 17.06 -13.30
C ALA A 150 1.57 17.60 -14.29
N SER A 151 2.30 16.71 -14.97
CA SER A 151 3.27 17.06 -16.02
C SER A 151 2.71 17.10 -17.43
N LYS A 152 1.40 16.93 -17.60
CA LYS A 152 0.73 17.14 -18.89
C LYS A 152 0.18 18.57 -18.97
N PRO A 153 0.20 19.20 -20.16
CA PRO A 153 -0.57 20.41 -20.41
C PRO A 153 -2.05 20.14 -20.15
N LEU A 154 -2.74 21.08 -19.50
CA LEU A 154 -4.18 21.01 -19.31
C LEU A 154 -4.86 21.68 -20.50
N LYS A 155 -5.85 21.01 -21.09
CA LYS A 155 -6.67 21.57 -22.17
C LYS A 155 -8.07 21.83 -21.63
N LYS A 156 -8.58 23.04 -21.84
CA LYS A 156 -9.94 23.44 -21.50
C LYS A 156 -10.67 23.84 -22.79
N ILE A 157 -11.81 23.21 -23.04
CA ILE A 157 -12.67 23.52 -24.19
C ILE A 157 -13.93 24.20 -23.67
N GLU A 158 -14.21 25.41 -24.16
CA GLU A 158 -15.42 26.18 -23.86
C GLU A 158 -16.06 26.61 -25.19
N GLY A 159 -17.16 25.95 -25.57
CA GLY A 159 -17.78 26.13 -26.89
C GLY A 159 -16.82 25.72 -28.02
N MET A 160 -16.50 26.65 -28.92
CA MET A 160 -15.54 26.45 -30.01
C MET A 160 -14.10 26.87 -29.68
N LYS A 161 -13.83 27.36 -28.45
CA LYS A 161 -12.49 27.80 -28.05
C LYS A 161 -11.77 26.72 -27.24
N GLU A 162 -10.54 26.39 -27.64
CA GLU A 162 -9.62 25.53 -26.90
C GLU A 162 -8.49 26.38 -26.30
N THR A 163 -8.30 26.29 -24.97
CA THR A 163 -7.18 26.92 -24.27
C THR A 163 -6.27 25.84 -23.70
N THR A 164 -4.97 25.95 -23.98
CA THR A 164 -3.95 25.05 -23.41
C THR A 164 -3.16 25.78 -22.32
N PHE A 165 -3.17 25.21 -21.12
CA PHE A 165 -2.37 25.67 -19.98
C PHE A 165 -1.08 24.87 -19.90
N LEU A 166 -0.01 25.54 -19.48
CA LEU A 166 1.28 24.89 -19.23
C LEU A 166 1.14 23.81 -18.14
N PRO A 167 1.96 22.74 -18.19
CA PRO A 167 2.01 21.76 -17.12
C PRO A 167 2.28 22.39 -15.77
N LEU A 168 1.73 21.79 -14.71
CA LEU A 168 1.97 22.25 -13.34
C LEU A 168 3.35 21.81 -12.83
N MET A 169 3.84 20.66 -13.30
CA MET A 169 5.06 20.04 -12.82
C MET A 169 5.93 19.57 -13.99
N LYS A 170 7.23 19.46 -13.76
CA LYS A 170 8.17 18.78 -14.64
C LYS A 170 8.70 17.52 -13.96
N LEU A 171 8.67 16.39 -14.67
CA LEU A 171 9.27 15.15 -14.17
C LEU A 171 10.80 15.29 -14.15
N VAL A 172 11.39 15.15 -12.97
CA VAL A 172 12.85 15.09 -12.82
C VAL A 172 13.32 13.66 -13.07
N THR A 173 12.60 12.66 -12.56
CA THR A 173 12.88 11.24 -12.78
C THR A 173 11.81 10.58 -13.65
N LYS A 174 12.15 10.15 -14.87
CA LYS A 174 11.24 9.38 -15.75
C LYS A 174 10.98 7.97 -15.21
N SER A 175 12.03 7.34 -14.70
CA SER A 175 11.99 6.04 -14.01
C SER A 175 12.33 6.24 -12.53
N PRO A 176 11.77 5.45 -11.60
CA PRO A 176 12.10 5.60 -10.19
C PRO A 176 13.56 5.23 -9.96
N LEU A 177 14.23 5.95 -9.06
CA LEU A 177 15.52 5.55 -8.55
C LEU A 177 15.31 4.40 -7.57
N THR A 178 16.09 3.35 -7.70
CA THR A 178 16.01 2.13 -6.88
C THR A 178 17.33 1.93 -6.13
N PRO A 179 17.30 1.29 -4.95
CA PRO A 179 18.52 1.04 -4.17
C PRO A 179 19.53 0.23 -4.96
N SER A 180 20.81 0.44 -4.65
CA SER A 180 21.88 -0.42 -5.17
C SER A 180 21.81 -1.83 -4.57
N ARG A 181 22.51 -2.80 -5.19
CA ARG A 181 22.63 -4.14 -4.61
C ARG A 181 23.32 -4.14 -3.24
N GLN A 182 24.27 -3.23 -3.04
CA GLN A 182 24.99 -3.09 -1.77
C GLN A 182 24.07 -2.52 -0.68
N GLU A 183 23.32 -1.46 -1.01
CA GLU A 183 22.34 -0.86 -0.11
C GLU A 183 21.27 -1.87 0.29
N ALA A 184 20.73 -2.63 -0.66
CA ALA A 184 19.73 -3.65 -0.37
C ALA A 184 20.25 -4.82 0.49
N ARG A 185 21.57 -5.04 0.54
CA ARG A 185 22.20 -6.03 1.44
C ARG A 185 22.37 -5.48 2.85
N VAL A 186 22.85 -4.25 2.98
CA VAL A 186 23.06 -3.58 4.27
C VAL A 186 21.73 -3.21 4.93
N ASN A 187 20.75 -2.79 4.12
CA ASN A 187 19.41 -2.45 4.55
C ASN A 187 18.36 -3.24 3.75
N PRO A 188 17.97 -4.44 4.21
CA PRO A 188 16.94 -5.24 3.54
C PRO A 188 15.59 -4.53 3.36
N ARG A 189 15.26 -3.54 4.19
CA ARG A 189 14.02 -2.74 4.07
C ARG A 189 14.06 -1.80 2.86
N ALA A 190 15.26 -1.35 2.46
CA ALA A 190 15.43 -0.50 1.29
C ALA A 190 15.20 -1.25 -0.03
N ARG A 191 15.32 -2.59 -0.06
CA ARG A 191 15.34 -3.42 -1.29
C ARG A 191 14.21 -3.11 -2.29
N SER A 192 13.03 -2.76 -1.80
CA SER A 192 11.84 -2.49 -2.62
C SER A 192 11.52 -1.00 -2.77
N ALA A 193 12.37 -0.13 -2.23
CA ALA A 193 12.21 1.30 -2.29
C ALA A 193 12.30 1.83 -3.73
N LYS A 194 11.44 2.79 -4.03
CA LYS A 194 11.36 3.51 -5.30
C LYS A 194 11.21 4.98 -5.01
N LEU A 195 12.21 5.75 -5.40
CA LEU A 195 12.27 7.19 -5.22
C LEU A 195 11.91 7.90 -6.53
N ARG A 196 11.00 8.87 -6.47
CA ARG A 196 10.61 9.73 -7.61
C ARG A 196 10.71 11.20 -7.24
N PHE A 197 11.09 12.01 -8.22
CA PHE A 197 11.15 13.46 -8.11
C PHE A 197 10.35 14.16 -9.20
N ALA A 198 9.70 15.26 -8.82
CA ALA A 198 9.09 16.22 -9.73
C ALA A 198 9.34 17.65 -9.22
N GLU A 199 9.48 18.58 -10.16
CA GLU A 199 9.74 20.00 -9.90
C GLU A 199 8.49 20.81 -10.28
N LYS A 200 8.14 21.81 -9.47
CA LYS A 200 7.05 22.74 -9.74
C LYS A 200 7.50 23.76 -10.78
N LEU A 201 6.71 23.93 -11.84
CA LEU A 201 6.92 24.98 -12.84
C LEU A 201 6.36 26.32 -12.35
#